data_AF-A0A1G2KL08-F1
#
_entry.id   AF-A0A1G2KL08-F1
#
_cell.length_a   1.000
_cell.length_b   1.000
_cell.length_c   1.000
_cell.angle_alpha   90.00
_cell.angle_beta   90.00
_cell.angle_gamma   90.00
#
_symmetry.space_group_name_H-M   'P 1'
#
loop_
_entity.id
_entity.type
_entity.pdbx_description
1 polymer ?
#
loop_
_entity_poly.entity_id
_entity_poly.type
_entity_poly.pdbx_seq_one_letter_code
_entity_poly.pdbx_strand_id
1 'polypeptide(L)' 'MTNYMRERLEESIGKKVEVCLKGSNERAVGLVVGIEKETVSTEPSYTLKLDKAMERSDRIEPFGSAIIDCNEISCVFFL' A
#
# COMPACT_ATOMS: atom_id res chain seq x y z
N MET A 1 -11.46 -2.85 3.24
CA MET A 1 -10.43 -3.91 3.25
C MET A 1 -10.84 -5.03 4.23
N THR A 2 -10.57 -6.30 3.94
CA THR A 2 -10.87 -7.43 4.87
C THR A 2 -9.81 -7.55 5.97
N ASN A 3 -10.16 -8.13 7.13
CA ASN A 3 -9.20 -8.39 8.22
C ASN A 3 -8.00 -9.22 7.77
N TYR A 4 -8.23 -10.18 6.86
CA TYR A 4 -7.18 -11.02 6.29
C TYR A 4 -6.12 -10.21 5.51
N MET A 5 -6.53 -9.26 4.67
CA MET A 5 -5.58 -8.44 3.91
C MET A 5 -4.72 -7.55 4.82
N ARG A 6 -5.31 -7.03 5.89
CA ARG A 6 -4.58 -6.26 6.91
C ARG A 6 -3.47 -7.11 7.54
N GLU A 7 -3.81 -8.30 8.04
CA GLU A 7 -2.85 -9.22 8.69
C GLU A 7 -1.72 -9.60 7.73
N ARG A 8 -2.05 -9.91 6.46
CA ARG A 8 -1.04 -10.23 5.44
C ARG A 8 -0.07 -9.09 5.16
N LEU A 9 -0.56 -7.86 5.14
CA LEU A 9 0.29 -6.68 4.96
C LEU A 9 1.14 -6.40 6.22
N GLU A 10 0.59 -6.62 7.42
CA GLU A 10 1.34 -6.55 8.69
C GLU A 10 2.47 -7.60 8.73
N GLU A 11 2.21 -8.85 8.31
CA GLU A 11 3.22 -9.91 8.15
C GLU A 11 4.28 -9.61 7.08
N SER A 12 4.00 -8.61 6.24
CA SER A 12 4.87 -8.20 5.14
C SER A 12 5.68 -6.95 5.47
N ILE A 13 5.59 -6.42 6.69
CA ILE A 13 6.50 -5.37 7.18
C ILE A 13 7.96 -5.83 6.99
N GLY A 14 8.77 -4.98 6.38
CA GLY A 14 10.15 -5.29 5.99
C GLY A 14 10.29 -6.07 4.68
N LYS A 15 9.18 -6.35 3.97
CA LYS A 15 9.19 -6.99 2.64
C LYS A 15 8.71 -6.04 1.56
N LYS A 16 9.12 -6.31 0.33
CA LYS A 16 8.73 -5.53 -0.84
C LYS A 16 7.37 -6.00 -1.35
N VAL A 17 6.48 -5.06 -1.64
CA VAL A 17 5.16 -5.33 -2.22
C VAL A 17 4.93 -4.47 -3.44
N GLU A 18 4.07 -4.93 -4.34
CA GLU A 18 3.49 -4.14 -5.42
C GLU A 18 2.00 -3.94 -5.16
N VAL A 19 1.54 -2.70 -5.21
CA VAL A 19 0.18 -2.28 -4.88
C VAL A 19 -0.46 -1.68 -6.12
N CYS A 20 -1.66 -2.13 -6.46
CA CYS A 20 -2.47 -1.58 -7.54
C CYS A 20 -3.52 -0.63 -6.96
N LEU A 21 -3.65 0.56 -7.52
CA LEU A 21 -4.70 1.50 -7.12
C LEU A 21 -6.00 1.27 -7.92
N LYS A 22 -7.14 1.60 -7.33
CA LYS A 22 -8.46 1.50 -7.96
C LYS A 22 -8.61 2.62 -8.99
N GLY A 23 -9.21 2.29 -10.13
CA GLY A 23 -9.56 3.29 -11.15
C GLY A 23 -8.37 3.87 -11.92
N SER A 24 -7.14 3.45 -11.64
CA SER A 24 -5.95 3.81 -12.40
C SER A 24 -5.14 2.58 -12.82
N ASN A 25 -4.26 2.75 -13.82
CA ASN A 25 -3.25 1.75 -14.18
C ASN A 25 -1.96 1.92 -13.35
N GLU A 26 -1.98 2.78 -12.34
CA GLU A 26 -0.82 3.10 -11.52
C GLU A 26 -0.56 1.98 -10.52
N ARG A 27 0.72 1.69 -10.33
CA ARG A 27 1.17 0.73 -9.33
C ARG A 27 2.27 1.34 -8.50
N ALA A 28 2.23 1.09 -7.19
CA ALA A 28 3.29 1.50 -6.28
C ALA A 28 4.04 0.25 -5.82
N VAL A 29 5.36 0.26 -5.98
CA VAL A 29 6.23 -0.82 -5.51
C VAL A 29 7.11 -0.28 -4.40
N GLY A 30 7.10 -0.88 -3.21
CA GLY A 30 7.89 -0.39 -2.09
C GLY A 30 8.05 -1.40 -0.96
N LEU A 31 8.91 -1.06 -0.01
CA LEU A 31 9.10 -1.81 1.22
C LEU A 31 7.97 -1.45 2.20
N VAL A 32 7.22 -2.43 2.69
CA VAL A 32 6.20 -2.15 3.72
C VAL A 32 6.92 -1.76 5.01
N VAL A 33 6.61 -0.58 5.54
CA VAL A 33 7.16 -0.13 6.84
C VAL A 33 6.09 -0.10 7.93
N GLY A 34 4.81 -0.10 7.56
CA GLY A 34 3.72 -0.23 8.52
C GLY A 34 2.34 -0.10 7.91
N ILE A 35 1.34 -0.47 8.71
CA ILE A 35 -0.07 -0.12 8.50
C ILE A 35 -0.56 0.63 9.72
N GLU A 36 -1.24 1.73 9.49
CA GLU A 36 -1.85 2.51 10.57
C GLU A 36 -3.35 2.60 10.36
N LYS A 37 -4.09 2.51 11.45
CA LYS A 37 -5.54 2.73 11.46
C LYS A 37 -5.79 4.22 11.55
N GLU A 38 -6.49 4.79 10.58
CA GLU A 38 -7.01 6.15 10.70
C GLU A 38 -8.30 6.11 11.53
N THR A 39 -8.30 6.84 12.65
CA THR A 39 -9.43 6.89 13.58
C THR A 39 -10.41 8.04 13.30
N VAL A 40 -10.38 8.59 12.09
CA VAL A 40 -11.09 9.86 11.78
C VAL A 40 -12.56 9.65 11.38
N SER A 41 -13.04 8.42 11.24
CA SER A 41 -14.40 8.14 10.73
C SER A 41 -15.14 7.03 11.49
N THR A 42 -16.46 6.95 11.30
CA THR A 42 -17.34 5.89 11.80
C THR A 42 -17.02 4.51 11.21
N GLU A 43 -16.29 4.47 10.10
CA GLU A 43 -15.74 3.24 9.52
C GLU A 43 -14.20 3.23 9.64
N PRO A 44 -13.59 2.09 10.00
CA PRO A 44 -12.15 1.99 10.14
C PRO A 44 -11.47 2.11 8.77
N SER A 45 -10.72 3.21 8.57
CA SER A 45 -9.79 3.33 7.44
C SER A 45 -8.39 2.89 7.86
N TYR A 46 -7.61 2.39 6.90
CA TYR A 46 -6.22 1.98 7.11
C TYR A 46 -5.34 2.59 6.04
N THR A 47 -4.17 3.07 6.44
CA THR A 47 -3.14 3.56 5.51
C THR A 47 -1.95 2.61 5.49
N LEU A 48 -1.45 2.31 4.30
CA LEU A 48 -0.24 1.52 4.08
C LEU A 48 0.92 2.48 3.88
N LYS A 49 1.97 2.30 4.68
CA LYS A 49 3.23 3.03 4.53
C LYS A 49 4.25 2.20 3.77
N LEU A 50 4.74 2.75 2.68
CA LEU A 50 5.82 2.19 1.87
C LEU A 50 7.07 3.08 1.97
N ASP A 51 8.23 2.47 2.07
CA ASP A 51 9.54 3.11 1.92
C ASP A 51 10.25 2.62 0.65
N LYS A 52 11.18 3.42 0.14
CA LYS A 52 11.83 3.24 -1.18
C LYS A 52 10.80 2.95 -2.29
N ALA A 53 9.66 3.63 -2.21
CA ALA A 53 8.54 3.48 -3.11
C ALA A 53 8.89 4.01 -4.50
N MET A 54 8.44 3.27 -5.51
CA MET A 54 8.59 3.56 -6.93
C MET A 54 7.23 3.40 -7.59
N GLU A 55 6.86 4.33 -8.45
CA GLU A 55 5.66 4.21 -9.27
C GLU A 55 6.03 3.42 -10.49
N ARG A 56 5.16 2.49 -10.83
CA ARG A 56 5.29 1.61 -11.98
C ARG A 56 4.10 1.88 -12.90
N SER A 57 4.15 3.05 -13.51
CA SER A 57 3.32 3.47 -14.64
C SER A 57 4.14 3.30 -15.93
N ASP A 58 3.94 4.14 -16.95
CA ASP A 58 4.77 4.13 -18.18
C ASP A 58 6.24 4.53 -17.94
N ARG A 59 6.55 5.02 -16.73
CA ARG A 59 7.88 5.36 -16.25
C ARG A 59 8.09 4.81 -14.84
N ILE A 60 9.31 4.38 -14.54
CA ILE A 60 9.71 3.97 -13.19
C ILE A 60 10.34 5.17 -12.51
N GLU A 61 9.60 5.83 -11.62
CA GLU A 61 10.07 7.01 -10.89
C GLU A 61 10.09 6.75 -9.37
N PRO A 62 11.24 6.90 -8.69
CA PRO A 62 11.33 6.76 -7.24
C PRO A 62 10.88 8.05 -6.54
N PHE A 63 10.12 7.93 -5.44
CA PHE A 63 9.68 9.06 -4.61
C PHE A 63 10.00 8.90 -3.12
N GLY A 64 10.78 7.89 -2.76
CA GLY A 64 11.20 7.69 -1.38
C GLY A 64 10.09 7.03 -0.57
N SER A 65 9.24 7.78 0.12
CA SER A 65 8.17 7.23 0.95
C SER A 65 6.79 7.48 0.34
N ALA A 66 5.88 6.52 0.47
CA ALA A 66 4.48 6.67 0.06
C ALA A 66 3.52 6.26 1.18
N ILE A 67 2.42 6.99 1.29
CA ILE A 67 1.29 6.68 2.17
C ILE A 67 0.09 6.45 1.27
N ILE A 68 -0.49 5.26 1.32
CA ILE A 68 -1.57 4.83 0.43
C ILE A 68 -2.80 4.50 1.28
N ASP A 69 -3.95 5.08 0.95
CA ASP A 69 -5.22 4.66 1.54
C ASP A 69 -5.56 3.24 1.05
N CYS A 70 -5.74 2.31 1.99
CA CYS A 70 -6.05 0.92 1.67
C CYS A 70 -7.42 0.75 1.00
N ASN A 71 -8.31 1.74 1.10
CA ASN A 71 -9.57 1.74 0.36
C ASN A 71 -9.36 2.02 -1.13
N GLU A 72 -8.29 2.70 -1.49
CA GLU A 72 -7.91 2.93 -2.89
C GLU A 72 -7.13 1.75 -3.47
N ILE A 73 -6.81 0.71 -2.68
CA ILE A 73 -6.10 -0.48 -3.17
C ILE A 73 -7.07 -1.45 -3.84
N SER A 74 -6.75 -1.84 -5.08
CA SER A 74 -7.43 -2.91 -5.82
C SER A 74 -6.77 -4.27 -5.61
N CYS A 75 -5.44 -4.33 -5.66
CA CYS A 75 -4.66 -5.55 -5.44
C CYS A 75 -3.33 -5.30 -4.75
N VAL A 76 -2.80 -6.33 -4.09
CA VAL A 76 -1.44 -6.35 -3.53
C VAL A 76 -0.74 -7.64 -3.95
N PHE A 77 0.47 -7.52 -4.46
CA PHE A 77 1.37 -8.63 -4.77
C PHE A 77 2.54 -8.63 -3.79
N PHE A 78 2.76 -9.78 -3.14
CA PHE A 78 3.89 -10.01 -2.25
C PHE A 78 5.05 -10.58 -3.07
N LEU A 79 6.19 -9.88 -3.10
CA LEU A 79 7.37 -10.20 -3.92
C LEU A 79 8.42 -11.02 -3.15
#